data_AF-A0A8X7CPA7-F1
#
_entry.id   AF-A0A8X7CPA7-F1
#
_cell.length_a   1.000
_cell.length_b   1.000
_cell.length_c   1.000
_cell.angle_alpha   90.00
_cell.angle_beta   90.00
_cell.angle_gamma   90.00
#
_symmetry.space_group_name_H-M   'P 1'
#
loop_
_entity.id
_entity.type
_entity.pdbx_description
1 polymer ?
#
loop_
_entity_poly.entity_id
_entity_poly.type
_entity_poly.pdbx_seq_one_letter_code
_entity_poly.pdbx_strand_id
1 'polypeptide(L)'
;MSIGKFKKDELRSIAEELKLVVPDNAKVLDLRELIQESEIYKNDKETYQAIVDCVLEEINDRRNENENRLEIEKIKLSQLEKELEIEKLRNQSGRKV
;
A
#
# COMPACT_ATOMS: atom_id res chain seq x y z
N MET A 1 -22.06 9.62 5.76
CA MET A 1 -21.07 8.62 5.32
C MET A 1 -20.51 7.99 6.58
N SER A 2 -20.54 6.67 6.72
CA SER A 2 -20.05 6.04 7.95
C SER A 2 -18.54 5.86 7.86
N ILE A 3 -17.78 6.59 8.69
CA ILE A 3 -16.33 6.40 8.85
C ILE A 3 -15.98 4.98 9.35
N GLY A 4 -16.99 4.24 9.81
CA GLY A 4 -16.90 2.87 10.30
C GLY A 4 -16.44 1.81 9.28
N LYS A 5 -16.34 2.15 7.99
CA LYS A 5 -15.91 1.22 6.93
C LYS A 5 -14.40 1.16 6.69
N PHE A 6 -13.66 2.15 7.18
CA PHE A 6 -12.22 2.27 6.92
C PHE A 6 -11.40 1.42 7.90
N LYS A 7 -10.27 0.90 7.40
CA LYS A 7 -9.24 0.14 8.13
C LYS A 7 -8.37 1.07 8.96
N LYS A 8 -7.57 0.48 9.86
CA LYS A 8 -6.65 1.23 10.74
C LYS A 8 -5.71 2.14 9.94
N ASP A 9 -5.04 1.59 8.93
CA ASP A 9 -4.10 2.36 8.09
C ASP A 9 -4.79 3.48 7.32
N GLU A 10 -5.96 3.22 6.74
CA GLU A 10 -6.75 4.24 6.03
C GLU A 10 -7.17 5.38 6.97
N LEU A 11 -7.67 5.05 8.16
CA LEU A 11 -8.03 6.05 9.17
C LEU A 11 -6.82 6.84 9.65
N ARG A 12 -5.66 6.19 9.83
CA ARG A 12 -4.42 6.86 10.20
C ARG A 12 -4.01 7.87 9.13
N SER A 13 -3.97 7.46 7.86
CA SER A 13 -3.63 8.36 6.75
C SER A 13 -4.63 9.51 6.58
N ILE A 14 -5.94 9.25 6.73
CA ILE A 14 -6.96 10.32 6.71
C ILE A 14 -6.73 11.30 7.85
N ALA A 15 -6.47 10.82 9.07
CA ALA A 15 -6.23 11.68 10.22
C ALA A 15 -4.93 12.50 10.06
N GLU A 16 -3.87 11.91 9.50
CA GLU A 16 -2.63 12.61 9.17
C GLU A 16 -2.85 13.69 8.11
N GLU A 17 -3.65 13.42 7.08
CA GLU A 17 -3.99 14.42 6.06
C GLU A 17 -4.86 15.55 6.59
N LEU A 18 -5.76 15.24 7.53
CA LEU A 18 -6.51 16.23 8.30
C LEU A 18 -5.63 17.01 9.31
N LYS A 19 -4.31 16.80 9.30
CA LYS A 19 -3.32 17.40 10.20
C LYS A 19 -3.62 17.14 11.68
N LEU A 20 -4.27 16.01 11.98
CA LEU A 20 -4.56 15.57 13.34
C LEU A 20 -3.35 14.84 13.91
N VAL A 21 -3.13 14.98 15.21
CA VAL A 21 -2.06 14.25 15.91
C VAL A 21 -2.52 12.82 16.14
N VAL A 22 -1.97 11.88 15.38
CA VAL A 22 -2.27 10.45 15.50
C VAL A 22 -1.26 9.77 16.43
N PRO A 23 -1.69 9.22 17.57
CA PRO A 23 -0.82 8.39 18.41
C PRO A 23 -0.38 7.11 17.68
N ASP A 24 0.89 6.71 17.77
CA ASP A 24 1.37 5.45 17.17
C ASP A 24 0.65 4.20 17.72
N ASN A 25 0.20 4.26 18.98
CA ASN A 25 -0.55 3.21 19.64
C ASN A 25 -2.08 3.37 19.52
N ALA A 26 -2.57 4.31 18.70
CA ALA A 26 -4.00 4.56 18.55
C ALA A 26 -4.74 3.32 18.04
N LYS A 27 -5.92 3.05 18.61
CA LYS A 27 -6.82 2.01 18.11
C LYS A 27 -7.68 2.57 17.00
N VAL A 28 -8.32 1.67 16.25
CA VAL A 28 -9.29 2.03 15.20
C VAL A 28 -10.42 2.92 15.74
N LEU A 29 -10.84 2.70 17.00
CA LEU A 29 -11.85 3.53 17.65
C LEU A 29 -11.34 4.93 17.93
N ASP A 30 -10.15 5.07 18.55
CA ASP A 30 -9.55 6.38 18.84
C ASP A 30 -9.36 7.22 17.57
N LEU A 31 -8.90 6.59 16.48
CA LEU A 31 -8.75 7.26 15.18
C LEU A 31 -10.09 7.75 14.62
N ARG A 32 -11.15 6.96 14.76
CA ARG A 32 -12.49 7.35 14.30
C ARG A 32 -13.01 8.53 15.12
N GLU A 33 -12.86 8.47 16.43
CA GLU A 33 -13.27 9.55 17.32
C GLU A 33 -12.50 10.83 16.99
N LEU A 34 -11.17 10.78 16.85
CA LEU A 34 -10.35 11.93 16.45
C LEU A 34 -10.82 12.59 15.15
N ILE A 35 -11.09 11.78 14.12
CA ILE A 35 -11.57 12.30 12.84
C ILE A 35 -12.98 12.87 12.98
N GLN A 36 -13.86 12.20 13.73
CA GLN A 36 -15.21 12.69 13.98
C GLN A 36 -15.24 13.99 14.79
N GLU A 37 -14.24 14.19 15.66
CA GLU A 37 -14.07 15.41 16.44
C GLU A 37 -13.50 16.58 15.63
N SER A 38 -12.81 16.29 14.52
CA SER A 38 -12.23 17.28 13.61
C SER A 38 -13.27 18.25 13.06
N GLU A 39 -12.89 19.52 12.96
CA GLU A 39 -13.73 20.58 12.39
C GLU A 39 -14.08 20.28 10.93
N ILE A 40 -13.14 19.74 10.15
CA ILE A 40 -13.36 19.41 8.73
C ILE A 40 -14.46 18.35 8.59
N TYR A 41 -14.49 17.35 9.46
CA TYR A 41 -15.55 16.33 9.43
C TYR A 41 -16.93 16.91 9.78
N LYS A 42 -16.98 17.92 10.67
CA LYS A 42 -18.23 18.53 11.16
C LYS A 42 -18.77 19.63 10.26
N ASN A 43 -17.89 20.50 9.75
CA ASN A 43 -18.25 21.68 8.94
C ASN A 43 -18.11 21.42 7.43
N ASP A 44 -17.05 20.74 7.01
CA ASP A 44 -16.62 20.71 5.61
C ASP A 44 -16.61 19.29 5.05
N LYS A 45 -17.83 18.78 4.85
CA LYS A 45 -18.06 17.43 4.31
C LYS A 45 -17.44 17.24 2.92
N GLU A 46 -17.43 18.28 2.09
CA GLU A 46 -16.86 18.23 0.73
C GLU A 46 -15.33 18.06 0.79
N THR A 47 -14.66 18.87 1.61
CA THR A 47 -13.22 18.74 1.86
C THR A 47 -12.88 17.38 2.49
N TYR A 48 -13.65 16.94 3.48
CA TYR A 48 -13.47 15.62 4.08
C TYR A 48 -13.57 14.52 3.01
N GLN A 49 -14.55 14.61 2.13
CA GLN A 49 -14.71 13.62 1.06
C GLN A 49 -13.56 13.66 0.07
N ALA A 50 -13.07 14.84 -0.33
CA ALA A 50 -11.92 14.98 -1.21
C ALA A 50 -10.65 14.39 -0.59
N ILE A 51 -10.41 14.62 0.71
CA ILE A 51 -9.28 14.04 1.44
C ILE A 51 -9.38 12.53 1.47
N VAL A 52 -10.55 11.99 1.80
CA VAL A 52 -10.78 10.54 1.82
C VAL A 52 -10.51 9.93 0.45
N ASP A 53 -11.02 10.54 -0.63
CA ASP A 53 -10.82 10.05 -2.00
C ASP A 53 -9.33 10.06 -2.37
N CYS A 54 -8.64 11.16 -2.09
CA CYS A 54 -7.22 11.32 -2.34
C CYS A 54 -6.36 10.30 -1.58
N VAL A 55 -6.65 10.07 -0.29
CA VAL A 55 -5.95 9.07 0.53
C VAL A 55 -6.18 7.66 0.01
N LEU A 56 -7.42 7.31 -0.34
CA LEU A 56 -7.74 5.98 -0.87
C LEU A 56 -7.09 5.75 -2.22
N GLU A 57 -7.08 6.76 -3.08
CA GLU A 57 -6.40 6.72 -4.38
C GLU A 57 -4.90 6.47 -4.18
N GLU A 58 -4.25 7.21 -3.27
CA GLU A 58 -2.81 7.06 -3.01
C GLU A 58 -2.46 5.68 -2.42
N ILE A 59 -3.30 5.14 -1.53
CA ILE A 59 -3.12 3.78 -0.99
C ILE A 59 -3.25 2.74 -2.11
N ASN A 60 -4.21 2.92 -3.01
CA ASN A 60 -4.43 2.03 -4.13
C ASN A 60 -3.28 2.09 -5.15
N ASP A 61 -2.78 3.29 -5.45
CA ASP A 61 -1.68 3.49 -6.38
C ASP A 61 -0.39 2.83 -5.86
N ARG A 62 -0.04 3.08 -4.59
CA ARG A 62 1.09 2.43 -3.91
C ARG A 62 0.98 0.90 -3.92
N ARG A 63 -0.23 0.37 -3.77
CA ARG A 63 -0.48 -1.08 -3.83
C ARG A 63 -0.25 -1.61 -5.24
N ASN A 64 -0.78 -0.94 -6.25
CA ASN A 64 -0.63 -1.31 -7.65
C ASN A 64 0.83 -1.24 -8.10
N GLU A 65 1.58 -0.21 -7.70
CA GLU A 65 3.02 -0.11 -7.94
C GLU A 65 3.77 -1.27 -7.31
N ASN A 66 3.43 -1.65 -6.07
CA ASN A 66 4.06 -2.77 -5.39
C ASN A 66 3.75 -4.12 -6.08
N GLU A 67 2.52 -4.32 -6.56
CA GLU A 67 2.14 -5.50 -7.33
C GLU A 67 2.89 -5.58 -8.66
N ASN A 68 3.00 -4.47 -9.39
CA ASN A 68 3.79 -4.39 -10.64
C ASN A 68 5.27 -4.68 -10.39
N ARG A 69 5.86 -4.16 -9.31
CA ARG A 69 7.24 -4.45 -8.94
C ARG A 69 7.46 -5.94 -8.65
N LEU A 70 6.55 -6.56 -7.90
CA LEU A 70 6.61 -7.99 -7.60
C LEU A 70 6.49 -8.84 -8.87
N GLU A 71 5.66 -8.45 -9.83
CA GLU A 71 5.54 -9.16 -11.11
C GLU A 71 6.83 -9.08 -11.93
N ILE A 72 7.46 -7.89 -11.99
CA ILE A 72 8.76 -7.70 -12.66
C ILE A 72 9.84 -8.56 -12.00
N GLU A 73 9.90 -8.62 -10.67
CA GLU A 73 10.87 -9.45 -9.95
C GLU A 73 10.67 -10.95 -10.20
N LYS A 74 9.42 -11.43 -10.28
CA LYS A 74 9.12 -12.83 -10.65
C LYS A 74 9.60 -13.16 -12.06
N ILE A 75 9.40 -12.26 -13.02
CA ILE A 75 9.86 -12.45 -14.40
C ILE A 75 11.40 -12.52 -14.44
N LYS A 76 12.09 -11.60 -13.77
CA LYS A 76 13.56 -11.60 -13.68
C LYS A 76 14.10 -12.87 -13.05
N LEU A 77 13.45 -13.34 -11.98
CA LEU A 77 13.85 -14.59 -11.31
C LEU A 77 13.74 -15.78 -12.27
N SER A 78 12.61 -15.91 -12.98
CA SER A 78 12.42 -17.01 -13.93
C SER A 78 13.41 -16.98 -15.09
N GLN A 79 13.81 -15.79 -15.55
CA GLN A 79 14.87 -15.63 -16.56
C GLN A 79 16.22 -16.14 -16.04
N LEU A 80 16.62 -15.71 -14.84
CA LEU A 80 17.86 -16.15 -14.21
C LEU A 80 17.89 -17.67 -13.97
N GLU A 81 16.78 -18.27 -13.53
CA GLU A 81 16.68 -19.72 -13.33
C GLU A 81 16.88 -20.49 -14.65
N LYS A 82 16.31 -20.01 -15.76
CA LYS A 82 16.51 -20.61 -17.08
C LYS A 82 17.94 -20.47 -17.57
N GLU A 83 18.57 -19.30 -17.39
CA GLU A 83 19.98 -19.10 -17.75
C GLU A 83 20.90 -20.03 -16.95
N LEU A 84 20.65 -20.17 -15.65
CA LEU A 84 21.38 -21.09 -14.77
C LEU A 84 21.23 -22.55 -15.23
N GLU A 85 20.04 -22.96 -15.65
CA GLU A 85 19.80 -24.31 -16.17
C GLU A 85 20.54 -24.56 -17.49
N ILE A 86 20.52 -23.59 -18.41
CA ILE A 86 21.28 -23.65 -19.67
C ILE A 86 22.78 -23.75 -19.38
N GLU A 87 23.31 -22.96 -18.45
CA GLU A 87 24.72 -22.99 -18.08
C GLU A 87 25.12 -24.34 -17.47
N LYS A 88 24.28 -24.91 -16.59
CA LYS A 88 24.50 -26.26 -16.04
C LYS A 88 24.57 -27.32 -17.14
N LEU A 89 23.67 -27.27 -18.12
CA LEU A 89 23.65 -28.21 -19.26
C LEU A 89 24.90 -28.04 -20.15
N ARG A 90 25.36 -26.81 -20.38
CA ARG A 90 26.59 -26.51 -21.12
C ARG A 90 27.83 -27.07 -20.42
N ASN A 91 27.95 -26.85 -19.11
CA ASN A 91 29.06 -27.38 -18.31
C ASN A 91 29.06 -28.92 -18.19
N GLN A 92 27.89 -29.56 -18.23
CA GLN A 92 27.79 -31.02 -18.27
C GLN A 92 28.14 -31.60 -19.65
N SER A 93 27.78 -30.90 -20.73
CA SER A 93 28.05 -31.35 -22.10
C SER A 93 29.50 -31.15 -22.54
N GLY A 94 30.21 -30.16 -21.98
CA GLY A 94 31.64 -29.92 -22.22
C GLY A 94 32.61 -30.87 -21.49
N ARG A 95 32.11 -31.82 -20.70
CA ARG A 95 32.90 -32.82 -19.95
C ARG A 95 33.00 -34.20 -20.62
N LYS A 96 32.60 -34.34 -21.88
CA LYS A 96 32.86 -35.58 -22.65
C LYS A 96 34.28 -35.54 -23.21
N VAL A 97 35.21 -36.07 -22.41
CA VAL A 97 36.52 -36.61 -22.82
C VAL A 97 36.36 -37.78 -23.80
#